data_AF-A0A2H0XZ39-F1
#
_entry.id   AF-A0A2H0XZ39-F1
#
_cell.length_a   1.000
_cell.length_b   1.000
_cell.length_c   1.000
_cell.angle_alpha   90.00
_cell.angle_beta   90.00
_cell.angle_gamma   90.00
#
_symmetry.space_group_name_H-M   'P 1'
#
loop_
_entity.id
_entity.type
_entity.pdbx_description
1 polymer ?
#
loop_
_entity_poly.entity_id
_entity_poly.type
_entity_poly.pdbx_seq_one_letter_code
_entity_poly.pdbx_strand_id
1 'polypeptide(L)'
;MILLKIPYATQWIDDADTKAVTEALRSDYLTQGPRVKEFEEKVARYCGAQYAVAVNSGTAALHIACLVAGIGPGDEAITSPITFVASANCIVYCGGRPVFSEIDPQTINIEPKEIEKHINSQTKAIIPVHFAGNPCELEEIQSIAQQHGLIVIEDACHALGAEYKGSKIGSCKYSDMTVLSFHAVKHITTGEGGIVLTNNKDYYAEEYGAGEILLNSIDRDGSKKGYDLDLIRQVVEAVNIPVIVCGGVSHPKHFLEAMKLDVSAVAAANFFHYTEHSVVAVKQFLKAAQADIRLDSYATYNNFNFDQLGRVQKLEDPVLEKLRFEYIPEEVI
;
A
#
# COMPACT_ATOMS: atom_id res chain seq x y z
N MET A 1 -40.17 25.58 12.74
CA MET A 1 -39.61 24.22 12.86
C MET A 1 -38.32 24.18 12.08
N ILE A 2 -37.17 24.23 12.76
CA ILE A 2 -35.90 23.86 12.12
C ILE A 2 -35.97 22.34 12.02
N LEU A 3 -36.09 21.78 10.82
CA LEU A 3 -35.89 20.36 10.60
C LEU A 3 -34.44 20.06 10.99
N LEU A 4 -34.22 19.48 12.18
CA LEU A 4 -32.93 18.90 12.52
C LEU A 4 -32.70 17.74 11.55
N LYS A 5 -31.81 17.95 10.58
CA LYS A 5 -31.35 16.91 9.66
C LYS A 5 -30.52 15.93 10.48
N ILE A 6 -31.02 14.70 10.68
CA ILE A 6 -30.26 13.63 11.35
C ILE A 6 -29.32 13.03 10.30
N PRO A 7 -27.99 13.23 10.40
CA PRO A 7 -27.05 12.64 9.46
C PRO A 7 -26.94 11.13 9.71
N TYR A 8 -26.56 10.38 8.67
CA TYR A 8 -26.29 8.94 8.79
C TYR A 8 -25.14 8.65 9.78
N ALA A 9 -24.08 9.46 9.75
CA ALA A 9 -22.94 9.37 10.64
C ALA A 9 -22.36 10.76 10.94
N THR A 10 -21.76 10.91 12.12
CA THR A 10 -21.04 12.11 12.58
C THR A 10 -19.88 11.67 13.46
N GLN A 11 -18.74 12.35 13.35
CA GLN A 11 -17.56 12.07 14.16
C GLN A 11 -17.70 12.69 15.54
N TRP A 12 -17.07 12.07 16.53
CA TRP A 12 -16.84 12.67 17.84
C TRP A 12 -15.33 12.91 17.97
N ILE A 13 -14.93 14.16 17.84
CA ILE A 13 -13.54 14.63 17.97
C ILE A 13 -13.48 15.55 19.18
N ASP A 14 -12.52 15.33 20.07
CA ASP A 14 -12.32 16.14 21.27
C ASP A 14 -10.97 16.90 21.28
N ASP A 15 -10.69 17.59 22.39
CA ASP A 15 -9.48 18.38 22.56
C ASP A 15 -8.22 17.49 22.60
N ALA A 16 -8.32 16.24 23.06
CA ALA A 16 -7.20 15.30 23.10
C ALA A 16 -6.82 14.86 21.67
N ASP A 17 -7.81 14.64 20.79
CA ASP A 17 -7.57 14.35 19.38
C ASP A 17 -6.85 15.53 18.68
N THR A 18 -7.36 16.75 18.89
CA THR A 18 -6.78 17.97 18.31
C THR A 18 -5.34 18.19 18.77
N LYS A 19 -5.08 17.91 20.06
CA LYS A 19 -3.74 17.97 20.64
C LYS A 19 -2.82 16.93 20.02
N ALA A 20 -3.26 15.68 19.86
CA ALA A 20 -2.46 14.61 19.27
C ALA A 20 -2.01 14.96 17.84
N VAL A 21 -2.90 15.53 17.02
CA VAL A 21 -2.57 16.01 15.67
C VAL A 21 -1.57 17.17 15.72
N THR A 22 -1.78 18.15 16.60
CA THR A 22 -0.89 19.30 16.73
C THR A 22 0.52 18.90 17.16
N GLU A 23 0.63 17.95 18.09
CA GLU A 23 1.92 17.40 18.49
C GLU A 23 2.57 16.60 17.35
N ALA A 24 1.79 16.00 16.44
CA ALA A 24 2.32 15.34 15.25
C ALA A 24 2.92 16.31 14.26
N LEU A 25 2.20 17.39 13.96
CA LEU A 25 2.67 18.45 13.08
C LEU A 25 3.93 19.17 13.60
N ARG A 26 4.16 19.16 14.92
CA ARG A 26 5.33 19.79 15.56
C ARG A 26 6.50 18.85 15.78
N SER A 27 6.35 17.55 15.49
CA SER A 27 7.41 16.56 15.68
C SER A 27 8.30 16.41 14.44
N ASP A 28 9.47 15.80 14.61
CA ASP A 28 10.42 15.55 13.51
C ASP A 28 9.89 14.57 12.44
N TYR A 29 8.79 13.86 12.73
CA TYR A 29 8.21 12.83 11.88
C TYR A 29 6.78 13.19 11.48
N LEU A 30 6.58 13.52 10.19
CA LEU A 30 5.26 13.85 9.63
C LEU A 30 4.57 12.67 8.93
N THR A 31 5.31 11.63 8.54
CA THR A 31 4.79 10.43 7.88
C THR A 31 4.88 9.22 8.81
N GLN A 32 5.75 8.24 8.50
CA GLN A 32 6.05 7.16 9.42
C GLN A 32 6.91 7.68 10.57
N GLY A 33 6.63 7.19 11.76
CA GLY A 33 7.29 7.62 12.98
C GLY A 33 6.74 6.90 14.20
N PRO A 34 7.20 7.27 15.41
CA PRO A 34 6.89 6.54 16.65
C PRO A 34 5.39 6.46 16.97
N ARG A 35 4.58 7.40 16.48
CA ARG A 35 3.11 7.38 16.68
C ARG A 35 2.41 6.21 15.99
N VAL A 36 2.93 5.77 14.84
CA VAL A 36 2.37 4.61 14.12
C VAL A 36 2.54 3.36 14.98
N LYS A 37 3.76 3.14 15.47
CA LYS A 37 4.07 2.02 16.37
C LYS A 37 3.27 2.05 17.67
N GLU A 38 3.13 3.23 18.28
CA GLU A 38 2.30 3.37 19.48
C GLU A 38 0.83 3.01 19.21
N PHE A 39 0.29 3.41 18.04
CA PHE A 39 -1.05 3.08 17.63
C PHE A 39 -1.22 1.58 17.39
N GLU A 40 -0.29 0.94 16.66
CA GLU A 40 -0.27 -0.51 16.43
C GLU A 40 -0.26 -1.29 17.75
N GLU A 41 0.63 -0.94 18.68
CA GLU A 41 0.72 -1.58 19.99
C GLU A 41 -0.56 -1.42 20.81
N LYS A 42 -1.21 -0.25 20.74
CA LYS A 42 -2.49 0.00 21.45
C LYS A 42 -3.63 -0.81 20.86
N VAL A 43 -3.75 -0.88 19.53
CA VAL A 43 -4.79 -1.66 18.86
C VAL A 43 -4.58 -3.16 19.07
N ALA A 44 -3.34 -3.66 18.90
CA ALA A 44 -2.98 -5.05 19.18
C ALA A 44 -3.36 -5.43 20.61
N ARG A 45 -2.96 -4.62 21.59
CA ARG A 45 -3.29 -4.84 23.01
C ARG A 45 -4.79 -4.78 23.28
N TYR A 46 -5.51 -3.84 22.66
CA TYR A 46 -6.96 -3.73 22.82
C TYR A 46 -7.68 -4.99 22.33
N CYS A 47 -7.34 -5.46 21.12
CA CYS A 47 -7.95 -6.64 20.51
C CYS A 47 -7.42 -7.95 21.10
N GLY A 48 -6.22 -7.97 21.67
CA GLY A 48 -5.54 -9.19 22.14
C GLY A 48 -4.74 -9.92 21.07
N ALA A 49 -4.35 -9.23 19.98
CA ALA A 49 -3.46 -9.77 18.95
C ALA A 49 -1.97 -9.59 19.31
N GLN A 50 -1.10 -10.43 18.77
CA GLN A 50 0.35 -10.32 18.97
C GLN A 50 1.00 -9.27 18.07
N TYR A 51 0.53 -9.17 16.83
CA TYR A 51 1.12 -8.31 15.80
C TYR A 51 0.07 -7.40 15.17
N ALA A 52 0.50 -6.20 14.79
CA ALA A 52 -0.32 -5.18 14.17
C ALA A 52 0.50 -4.37 13.17
N VAL A 53 -0.05 -4.13 11.97
CA VAL A 53 0.57 -3.29 10.94
C VAL A 53 -0.44 -2.29 10.41
N ALA A 54 -0.22 -1.01 10.69
CA ALA A 54 -1.08 0.09 10.28
C ALA A 54 -0.75 0.56 8.86
N VAL A 55 -1.81 0.88 8.11
CA VAL A 55 -1.74 1.31 6.71
C VAL A 55 -2.74 2.43 6.46
N ASN A 56 -2.70 3.00 5.26
CA ASN A 56 -3.47 4.20 4.93
C ASN A 56 -4.98 4.00 4.77
N SER A 57 -5.50 2.76 4.71
CA SER A 57 -6.92 2.47 4.55
C SER A 57 -7.26 1.01 4.87
N GLY A 58 -8.52 0.72 5.18
CA GLY A 58 -9.02 -0.66 5.31
C GLY A 58 -8.86 -1.47 4.02
N THR A 59 -9.01 -0.84 2.86
CA THR A 59 -8.77 -1.47 1.55
C THR A 59 -7.31 -1.88 1.38
N ALA A 60 -6.36 -1.00 1.74
CA ALA A 60 -4.94 -1.35 1.69
C ALA A 60 -4.61 -2.49 2.66
N ALA A 61 -5.24 -2.53 3.83
CA ALA A 61 -5.06 -3.60 4.80
C ALA A 61 -5.59 -4.95 4.26
N LEU A 62 -6.77 -4.98 3.65
CA LEU A 62 -7.31 -6.18 2.97
C LEU A 62 -6.41 -6.64 1.82
N HIS A 63 -5.89 -5.70 1.03
CA HIS A 63 -4.97 -6.02 -0.05
C HIS A 63 -3.70 -6.66 0.47
N ILE A 64 -3.08 -6.08 1.50
CA ILE A 64 -1.88 -6.65 2.12
C ILE A 64 -2.19 -8.01 2.76
N ALA A 65 -3.32 -8.18 3.44
CA ALA A 65 -3.71 -9.47 3.99
C ALA A 65 -3.86 -10.54 2.89
N CYS A 66 -4.42 -10.19 1.72
CA CYS A 66 -4.51 -11.10 0.57
C CYS A 66 -3.12 -11.46 0.01
N LEU A 67 -2.20 -10.49 -0.08
CA LEU A 67 -0.81 -10.73 -0.49
C LEU A 67 -0.07 -11.66 0.48
N VAL A 68 -0.23 -11.42 1.79
CA VAL A 68 0.36 -12.24 2.87
C VAL A 68 -0.22 -13.66 2.86
N ALA A 69 -1.51 -13.81 2.58
CA ALA A 69 -2.13 -15.12 2.36
C ALA A 69 -1.65 -15.81 1.07
N GLY A 70 -0.81 -15.14 0.28
CA GLY A 70 -0.23 -15.64 -0.96
C GLY A 70 -1.24 -15.74 -2.10
N ILE A 71 -2.38 -15.05 -2.05
CA ILE A 71 -3.37 -15.06 -3.13
C ILE A 71 -2.70 -14.58 -4.43
N GLY A 72 -2.88 -15.35 -5.51
CA GLY A 72 -2.27 -15.06 -6.80
C GLY A 72 -3.12 -15.48 -8.00
N PRO A 73 -2.60 -15.34 -9.23
CA PRO A 73 -3.24 -15.85 -10.44
C PRO A 73 -3.59 -17.34 -10.33
N GLY A 74 -4.87 -17.65 -10.54
CA GLY A 74 -5.38 -19.02 -10.48
C GLY A 74 -5.94 -19.42 -9.11
N ASP A 75 -5.74 -18.61 -8.07
CA ASP A 75 -6.35 -18.83 -6.76
C ASP A 75 -7.78 -18.24 -6.68
N GLU A 76 -8.59 -18.80 -5.80
CA GLU A 76 -9.91 -18.32 -5.43
C GLU A 76 -9.95 -17.95 -3.95
N ALA A 77 -10.73 -16.93 -3.62
CA ALA A 77 -11.09 -16.64 -2.23
C ALA A 77 -12.59 -16.40 -2.10
N ILE A 78 -13.18 -17.03 -1.08
CA ILE A 78 -14.63 -17.02 -0.84
C ILE A 78 -14.96 -15.82 0.06
N THR A 79 -15.97 -15.02 -0.30
CA THR A 79 -16.45 -13.90 0.50
C THR A 79 -17.96 -13.69 0.36
N SER A 80 -18.51 -12.71 1.08
CA SER A 80 -19.92 -12.36 1.05
C SER A 80 -20.25 -11.46 -0.17
N PRO A 81 -21.39 -11.66 -0.86
CA PRO A 81 -21.90 -10.70 -1.85
C PRO A 81 -22.45 -9.43 -1.20
N ILE A 82 -22.80 -9.48 0.10
CA ILE A 82 -23.27 -8.33 0.87
C ILE A 82 -22.10 -7.77 1.67
N THR A 83 -21.34 -6.89 1.02
CA THR A 83 -20.17 -6.22 1.58
C THR A 83 -19.85 -4.91 0.85
N PHE A 84 -18.89 -4.15 1.37
CA PHE A 84 -18.21 -3.12 0.59
C PHE A 84 -17.28 -3.76 -0.44
N VAL A 85 -17.21 -3.18 -1.64
CA VAL A 85 -16.52 -3.78 -2.81
C VAL A 85 -15.04 -4.13 -2.56
N ALA A 86 -14.38 -3.49 -1.59
CA ALA A 86 -12.98 -3.78 -1.25
C ALA A 86 -12.74 -5.24 -0.86
N SER A 87 -13.67 -5.92 -0.17
CA SER A 87 -13.48 -7.32 0.25
C SER A 87 -13.25 -8.25 -0.95
N ALA A 88 -13.98 -8.01 -2.05
CA ALA A 88 -13.79 -8.76 -3.28
C ALA A 88 -12.63 -8.22 -4.14
N ASN A 89 -12.48 -6.89 -4.24
CA ASN A 89 -11.46 -6.29 -5.09
C ASN A 89 -10.04 -6.60 -4.63
N CYS A 90 -9.79 -6.75 -3.32
CA CYS A 90 -8.46 -7.08 -2.81
C CYS A 90 -7.96 -8.45 -3.27
N ILE A 91 -8.88 -9.40 -3.50
CA ILE A 91 -8.59 -10.69 -4.13
C ILE A 91 -8.14 -10.47 -5.58
N VAL A 92 -8.88 -9.62 -6.32
CA VAL A 92 -8.59 -9.28 -7.73
C VAL A 92 -7.27 -8.52 -7.88
N TYR A 93 -6.93 -7.62 -6.95
CA TYR A 93 -5.66 -6.88 -6.97
C TYR A 93 -4.46 -7.81 -6.92
N CYS A 94 -4.59 -8.96 -6.25
CA CYS A 94 -3.57 -10.00 -6.19
C CYS A 94 -3.61 -10.95 -7.41
N GLY A 95 -4.57 -10.80 -8.32
CA GLY A 95 -4.78 -11.68 -9.48
C GLY A 95 -5.66 -12.90 -9.20
N GLY A 96 -6.19 -13.04 -7.98
CA GLY A 96 -7.12 -14.10 -7.61
C GLY A 96 -8.55 -13.84 -8.11
N ARG A 97 -9.43 -14.84 -7.95
CA ARG A 97 -10.84 -14.75 -8.31
C ARG A 97 -11.74 -14.74 -7.06
N PRO A 98 -12.58 -13.70 -6.86
CA PRO A 98 -13.56 -13.72 -5.79
C PRO A 98 -14.67 -14.73 -6.10
N VAL A 99 -15.04 -15.53 -5.11
CA VAL A 99 -16.19 -16.44 -5.15
C VAL A 99 -17.16 -16.02 -4.07
N PHE A 100 -18.42 -15.81 -4.44
CA PHE A 100 -19.44 -15.39 -3.50
C PHE A 100 -20.19 -16.59 -2.95
N SER A 101 -20.32 -16.65 -1.62
CA SER A 101 -21.15 -17.61 -0.90
C SER A 101 -22.38 -16.91 -0.34
N GLU A 102 -23.49 -17.65 -0.23
CA GLU A 102 -24.75 -17.13 0.29
C GLU A 102 -24.64 -16.67 1.75
N ILE A 103 -25.56 -15.78 2.13
CA ILE A 103 -25.66 -15.20 3.48
C ILE A 103 -26.82 -15.80 4.27
N ASP A 104 -26.73 -15.76 5.59
CA ASP A 104 -27.89 -15.96 6.44
C ASP A 104 -28.73 -14.66 6.47
N PRO A 105 -30.00 -14.68 6.06
CA PRO A 105 -30.85 -13.49 6.03
C PRO A 105 -31.14 -12.89 7.41
N GLN A 106 -30.90 -13.60 8.52
CA GLN A 106 -31.08 -13.06 9.86
C GLN A 106 -29.88 -12.25 10.33
N THR A 107 -28.67 -12.73 10.05
CA THR A 107 -27.41 -12.08 10.48
C THR A 107 -26.81 -11.18 9.41
N ILE A 108 -27.19 -11.37 8.14
CA ILE A 108 -26.63 -10.74 6.93
C ILE A 108 -25.15 -11.11 6.69
N ASN A 109 -24.60 -11.99 7.51
CA ASN A 109 -23.26 -12.52 7.38
C ASN A 109 -23.25 -13.75 6.48
N ILE A 110 -22.07 -14.07 5.93
CA ILE A 110 -21.84 -15.30 5.16
C ILE A 110 -22.27 -16.53 5.98
N GLU A 111 -23.08 -17.41 5.39
CA GLU A 111 -23.57 -18.63 6.05
C GLU A 111 -22.50 -19.73 5.95
N PRO A 112 -21.95 -20.24 7.07
CA PRO A 112 -20.90 -21.25 7.05
C PRO A 112 -21.23 -22.48 6.19
N LYS A 113 -22.48 -22.96 6.25
CA LYS A 113 -22.92 -24.15 5.50
C LYS A 113 -22.92 -23.97 3.97
N GLU A 114 -22.93 -22.73 3.50
CA GLU A 114 -22.90 -22.41 2.08
C GLU A 114 -21.47 -22.34 1.56
N ILE A 115 -20.49 -22.03 2.42
CA ILE A 115 -19.07 -21.90 2.06
C ILE A 115 -18.52 -23.18 1.44
N GLU A 116 -18.79 -24.35 2.06
CA GLU A 116 -18.26 -25.64 1.60
C GLU A 116 -18.63 -25.97 0.15
N LYS A 117 -19.78 -25.49 -0.33
CA LYS A 117 -20.26 -25.73 -1.71
C LYS A 117 -19.39 -25.06 -2.77
N HIS A 118 -18.60 -24.07 -2.36
CA HIS A 118 -17.76 -23.27 -3.23
C HIS A 118 -16.27 -23.66 -3.14
N ILE A 119 -15.89 -24.52 -2.19
CA ILE A 119 -14.50 -24.95 -2.02
C ILE A 119 -14.11 -25.92 -3.14
N ASN A 120 -13.00 -25.63 -3.78
CA ASN A 120 -12.34 -26.50 -4.75
C ASN A 120 -10.81 -26.38 -4.64
N SER A 121 -10.06 -27.02 -5.54
CA SER A 121 -8.59 -27.04 -5.48
C SER A 121 -7.90 -25.68 -5.71
N GLN A 122 -8.62 -24.68 -6.19
CA GLN A 122 -8.15 -23.29 -6.35
C GLN A 122 -8.45 -22.43 -5.12
N THR A 123 -9.36 -22.88 -4.24
CA THR A 123 -9.74 -22.10 -3.06
C THR A 123 -8.57 -22.01 -2.08
N LYS A 124 -8.23 -20.79 -1.69
CA LYS A 124 -7.07 -20.50 -0.83
C LYS A 124 -7.44 -19.80 0.46
N ALA A 125 -8.49 -18.97 0.43
CA ALA A 125 -8.90 -18.22 1.60
C ALA A 125 -10.43 -18.05 1.69
N ILE A 126 -10.88 -17.80 2.91
CA ILE A 126 -12.24 -17.34 3.23
C ILE A 126 -12.09 -15.95 3.85
N ILE A 127 -12.80 -14.98 3.31
CA ILE A 127 -12.81 -13.59 3.78
C ILE A 127 -14.21 -13.25 4.30
N PRO A 128 -14.56 -13.65 5.55
CA PRO A 128 -15.84 -13.30 6.14
C PRO A 128 -15.90 -11.80 6.48
N VAL A 129 -17.07 -11.19 6.29
CA VAL A 129 -17.30 -9.76 6.55
C VAL A 129 -18.23 -9.64 7.74
N HIS A 130 -17.80 -8.96 8.80
CA HIS A 130 -18.65 -8.66 9.96
C HIS A 130 -19.61 -7.52 9.62
N PHE A 131 -20.69 -7.86 8.92
CA PHE A 131 -21.59 -6.88 8.36
C PHE A 131 -22.23 -6.02 9.46
N ALA A 132 -22.23 -4.70 9.26
CA ALA A 132 -22.69 -3.72 10.23
C ALA A 132 -22.10 -3.86 11.65
N GLY A 133 -20.93 -4.50 11.79
CA GLY A 133 -20.29 -4.76 13.08
C GLY A 133 -20.77 -6.02 13.80
N ASN A 134 -21.70 -6.78 13.21
CA ASN A 134 -22.15 -8.05 13.74
C ASN A 134 -21.13 -9.17 13.44
N PRO A 135 -20.54 -9.84 14.45
CA PRO A 135 -19.60 -10.94 14.23
C PRO A 135 -20.19 -12.08 13.39
N CYS A 136 -19.36 -12.69 12.55
CA CYS A 136 -19.71 -13.92 11.83
C CYS A 136 -19.60 -15.14 12.76
N GLU A 137 -20.10 -16.29 12.32
CA GLU A 137 -19.90 -17.57 13.01
C GLU A 137 -18.47 -18.10 12.81
N LEU A 138 -17.52 -17.42 13.45
CA LEU A 138 -16.08 -17.59 13.24
C LEU A 138 -15.58 -18.98 13.61
N GLU A 139 -16.12 -19.62 14.65
CA GLU A 139 -15.70 -20.96 15.05
C GLU A 139 -16.05 -22.01 13.99
N GLU A 140 -17.23 -21.89 13.36
CA GLU A 140 -17.65 -22.78 12.27
C GLU A 140 -16.83 -22.52 10.99
N ILE A 141 -16.64 -21.24 10.62
CA ILE A 141 -15.82 -20.84 9.47
C ILE A 141 -14.39 -21.36 9.62
N GLN A 142 -13.81 -21.21 10.81
CA GLN A 142 -12.45 -21.67 11.10
C GLN A 142 -12.35 -23.20 11.03
N SER A 143 -13.36 -23.92 11.54
CA SER A 143 -13.40 -25.38 11.45
C SER A 143 -13.41 -25.83 9.98
N ILE A 144 -14.21 -25.18 9.12
CA ILE A 144 -14.23 -25.46 7.67
C ILE A 144 -12.86 -25.15 7.05
N ALA A 145 -12.29 -23.99 7.36
CA ALA A 145 -11.00 -23.58 6.83
C ALA A 145 -9.90 -24.59 7.18
N GLN A 146 -9.84 -25.06 8.42
CA GLN A 146 -8.86 -26.04 8.88
C GLN A 146 -9.01 -27.39 8.17
N GLN A 147 -10.23 -27.87 7.94
CA GLN A 147 -10.48 -29.12 7.23
C GLN A 147 -9.96 -29.10 5.78
N HIS A 148 -9.94 -27.91 5.17
CA HIS A 148 -9.56 -27.72 3.77
C HIS A 148 -8.18 -27.04 3.58
N GLY A 149 -7.48 -26.70 4.67
CA GLY A 149 -6.19 -26.01 4.61
C GLY A 149 -6.29 -24.58 4.05
N LEU A 150 -7.39 -23.88 4.33
CA LEU A 150 -7.65 -22.52 3.87
C LEU A 150 -7.26 -21.49 4.94
N ILE A 151 -6.95 -20.27 4.48
CA ILE A 151 -6.67 -19.11 5.34
C ILE A 151 -7.96 -18.36 5.64
N VAL A 152 -8.16 -17.88 6.87
CA VAL A 152 -9.30 -17.02 7.24
C VAL A 152 -8.82 -15.59 7.47
N ILE A 153 -9.34 -14.66 6.66
CA ILE A 153 -9.06 -13.21 6.76
C ILE A 153 -10.36 -12.50 7.15
N GLU A 154 -10.49 -12.07 8.39
CA GLU A 154 -11.67 -11.29 8.80
C GLU A 154 -11.64 -9.89 8.17
N ASP A 155 -12.65 -9.55 7.37
CA ASP A 155 -12.99 -8.16 7.07
C ASP A 155 -13.83 -7.60 8.22
N ALA A 156 -13.12 -7.05 9.19
CA ALA A 156 -13.67 -6.46 10.39
C ALA A 156 -13.71 -4.92 10.33
N CYS A 157 -13.76 -4.34 9.13
CA CYS A 157 -13.78 -2.88 8.95
C CYS A 157 -14.93 -2.18 9.69
N HIS A 158 -16.00 -2.91 10.02
CA HIS A 158 -17.15 -2.41 10.78
C HIS A 158 -17.22 -2.90 12.23
N ALA A 159 -16.29 -3.72 12.69
CA ALA A 159 -16.47 -4.54 13.89
C ALA A 159 -15.45 -4.28 15.02
N LEU A 160 -14.67 -3.20 14.95
CA LEU A 160 -13.83 -2.80 16.09
C LEU A 160 -14.71 -2.59 17.35
N GLY A 161 -14.41 -3.35 18.39
CA GLY A 161 -15.13 -3.34 19.67
C GLY A 161 -16.19 -4.42 19.83
N ALA A 162 -16.55 -5.14 18.76
CA ALA A 162 -17.43 -6.30 18.85
C ALA A 162 -16.71 -7.51 19.48
N GLU A 163 -17.49 -8.47 19.98
CA GLU A 163 -17.00 -9.70 20.61
C GLU A 163 -17.73 -10.93 20.08
N TYR A 164 -16.98 -11.99 19.81
CA TYR A 164 -17.50 -13.32 19.48
C TYR A 164 -17.04 -14.31 20.55
N LYS A 165 -18.01 -14.97 21.22
CA LYS A 165 -17.75 -15.97 22.29
C LYS A 165 -16.71 -15.48 23.32
N GLY A 166 -16.86 -14.23 23.76
CA GLY A 166 -16.01 -13.59 24.77
C GLY A 166 -14.61 -13.18 24.30
N SER A 167 -14.34 -13.24 22.99
CA SER A 167 -13.07 -12.79 22.39
C SER A 167 -13.36 -11.61 21.47
N LYS A 168 -12.52 -10.57 21.51
CA LYS A 168 -12.73 -9.39 20.66
C LYS A 168 -12.49 -9.73 19.19
N ILE A 169 -13.26 -9.09 18.32
CA ILE A 169 -12.93 -9.05 16.91
C ILE A 169 -11.59 -8.32 16.74
N GLY A 170 -10.68 -8.91 15.97
CA GLY A 170 -9.27 -8.52 15.89
C GLY A 170 -8.34 -9.35 16.78
N SER A 171 -8.85 -10.21 17.67
CA SER A 171 -7.99 -11.07 18.50
C SER A 171 -7.31 -12.20 17.72
N CYS A 172 -7.75 -12.47 16.49
CA CYS A 172 -7.31 -13.59 15.66
C CYS A 172 -7.35 -14.94 16.39
N LYS A 173 -8.40 -15.17 17.22
CA LYS A 173 -8.62 -16.44 17.90
C LYS A 173 -9.13 -17.54 16.96
N TYR A 174 -9.95 -17.15 15.99
CA TYR A 174 -10.62 -18.03 15.03
C TYR A 174 -10.29 -17.64 13.58
N SER A 175 -9.18 -16.95 13.38
CA SER A 175 -8.75 -16.45 12.07
C SER A 175 -7.24 -16.29 12.03
N ASP A 176 -6.70 -16.26 10.82
CA ASP A 176 -5.26 -16.07 10.60
C ASP A 176 -4.89 -14.59 10.62
N MET A 177 -5.77 -13.74 10.09
CA MET A 177 -5.62 -12.30 10.06
C MET A 177 -6.97 -11.61 10.26
N THR A 178 -6.94 -10.41 10.84
CA THR A 178 -8.10 -9.52 10.91
C THR A 178 -7.76 -8.14 10.38
N VAL A 179 -8.64 -7.56 9.57
CA VAL A 179 -8.50 -6.20 9.05
C VAL A 179 -9.50 -5.25 9.71
N LEU A 180 -9.02 -4.13 10.24
CA LEU A 180 -9.88 -3.03 10.71
C LEU A 180 -9.69 -1.79 9.84
N SER A 181 -10.70 -0.91 9.85
CA SER A 181 -10.68 0.38 9.17
C SER A 181 -10.88 1.51 10.17
N PHE A 182 -10.17 2.62 9.92
CA PHE A 182 -10.25 3.87 10.68
C PHE A 182 -10.68 5.04 9.78
N HIS A 183 -11.46 4.74 8.74
CA HIS A 183 -12.10 5.77 7.90
C HIS A 183 -13.05 6.64 8.75
N ALA A 184 -13.30 7.88 8.29
CA ALA A 184 -14.14 8.90 8.94
C ALA A 184 -15.50 8.46 9.51
N VAL A 185 -16.10 7.37 9.03
CA VAL A 185 -17.42 6.88 9.50
C VAL A 185 -17.34 5.60 10.35
N LYS A 186 -16.13 5.17 10.74
CA LYS A 186 -15.91 4.00 11.60
C LYS A 186 -15.97 4.39 13.08
N HIS A 187 -16.07 3.39 13.96
CA HIS A 187 -16.17 3.57 15.42
C HIS A 187 -15.04 4.42 16.01
N ILE A 188 -13.82 4.24 15.50
CA ILE A 188 -12.66 5.10 15.74
C ILE A 188 -12.15 5.54 14.37
N THR A 189 -11.71 6.80 14.25
CA THR A 189 -11.25 7.37 12.99
C THR A 189 -9.88 8.02 13.11
N THR A 190 -9.07 7.86 12.08
CA THR A 190 -7.83 8.61 11.82
C THR A 190 -7.99 9.51 10.59
N GLY A 191 -9.23 9.80 10.19
CA GLY A 191 -9.59 10.37 8.89
C GLY A 191 -9.62 9.26 7.83
N GLU A 192 -8.43 8.74 7.52
CA GLU A 192 -8.21 7.54 6.73
C GLU A 192 -7.22 6.63 7.45
N GLY A 193 -7.41 5.32 7.32
CA GLY A 193 -6.55 4.35 7.97
C GLY A 193 -7.09 2.93 7.92
N GLY A 194 -6.20 1.97 8.10
CA GLY A 194 -6.51 0.57 8.32
C GLY A 194 -5.39 -0.11 9.09
N ILE A 195 -5.64 -1.33 9.53
CA ILE A 195 -4.63 -2.14 10.23
C ILE A 195 -4.89 -3.61 9.95
N VAL A 196 -3.81 -4.39 9.83
CA VAL A 196 -3.84 -5.85 9.80
C VAL A 196 -3.37 -6.35 11.17
N LEU A 197 -4.14 -7.24 11.78
CA LEU A 197 -3.83 -7.91 13.04
C LEU A 197 -3.58 -9.39 12.76
N THR A 198 -2.63 -10.00 13.49
CA THR A 198 -2.40 -11.45 13.45
C THR A 198 -1.72 -11.95 14.72
N ASN A 199 -1.81 -13.26 14.96
CA ASN A 199 -1.03 -13.99 15.96
C ASN A 199 0.04 -14.89 15.34
N ASN A 200 0.10 -14.97 14.01
CA ASN A 200 1.08 -15.77 13.30
C ASN A 200 2.17 -14.88 12.72
N LYS A 201 3.43 -15.15 13.10
CA LYS A 201 4.58 -14.41 12.59
C LYS A 201 4.73 -14.55 11.07
N ASP A 202 4.40 -15.71 10.51
CA ASP A 202 4.45 -15.93 9.05
C ASP A 202 3.42 -15.08 8.28
N TYR A 203 2.42 -14.55 8.98
CA TYR A 203 1.44 -13.61 8.44
C TYR A 203 1.67 -12.17 8.91
N TYR A 204 2.80 -11.90 9.56
CA TYR A 204 3.13 -10.54 9.98
C TYR A 204 3.51 -9.71 8.75
N ALA A 205 2.56 -8.89 8.30
CA ALA A 205 2.66 -8.15 7.04
C ALA A 205 3.90 -7.24 6.91
N GLU A 206 4.50 -6.79 8.02
CA GLU A 206 5.71 -5.98 7.98
C GLU A 206 6.89 -6.79 7.39
N GLU A 207 6.94 -8.11 7.62
CA GLU A 207 7.99 -8.99 7.08
C GLU A 207 7.87 -9.20 5.56
N TYR A 208 6.71 -8.89 4.95
CA TYR A 208 6.51 -8.94 3.50
C TYR A 208 7.09 -7.72 2.77
N GLY A 209 7.76 -6.81 3.48
CA GLY A 209 8.43 -5.65 2.87
C GLY A 209 7.48 -4.48 2.63
N ALA A 210 6.60 -4.18 3.60
CA ALA A 210 5.86 -2.93 3.62
C ALA A 210 6.83 -1.76 3.90
N GLY A 211 7.43 -1.23 2.85
CA GLY A 211 8.41 -0.15 2.93
C GLY A 211 9.48 -0.35 1.87
N GLU A 212 9.62 0.62 0.99
CA GLU A 212 10.81 0.76 0.14
C GLU A 212 11.67 1.89 0.71
N ILE A 213 12.99 1.72 0.71
CA ILE A 213 13.89 2.84 0.93
C ILE A 213 14.10 3.51 -0.41
N LEU A 214 13.45 4.66 -0.61
CA LEU A 214 13.79 5.56 -1.69
C LEU A 214 14.98 6.43 -1.28
N LEU A 215 16.18 6.04 -1.69
CA LEU A 215 17.37 6.88 -1.59
C LEU A 215 17.30 7.97 -2.67
N ASN A 216 16.74 9.12 -2.33
CA ASN A 216 16.63 10.27 -3.22
C ASN A 216 17.85 11.20 -3.13
N SER A 217 18.09 11.97 -4.19
CA SER A 217 19.18 12.96 -4.27
C SER A 217 20.57 12.38 -3.98
N ILE A 218 20.79 11.10 -4.28
CA ILE A 218 22.08 10.44 -4.02
C ILE A 218 23.08 10.84 -5.08
N ASP A 219 23.83 11.89 -4.78
CA ASP A 219 24.94 12.39 -5.58
C ASP A 219 26.25 12.04 -4.88
N ARG A 220 27.24 11.58 -5.64
CA ARG A 220 28.56 11.20 -5.10
C ARG A 220 29.20 12.31 -4.25
N ASP A 221 29.04 13.56 -4.68
CA ASP A 221 29.66 14.75 -4.08
C ASP A 221 28.85 16.03 -4.31
N GLY A 222 27.60 15.91 -4.77
CA GLY A 222 26.75 17.04 -5.15
C GLY A 222 27.06 17.61 -6.54
N SER A 223 27.93 16.97 -7.35
CA SER A 223 28.34 17.45 -8.68
C SER A 223 27.51 16.92 -9.86
N LYS A 224 26.52 16.06 -9.59
CA LYS A 224 25.65 15.36 -10.54
C LYS A 224 26.39 14.42 -11.49
N LYS A 225 27.61 14.01 -11.12
CA LYS A 225 28.47 13.14 -11.95
C LYS A 225 28.20 11.64 -11.76
N GLY A 226 27.15 11.27 -11.04
CA GLY A 226 26.79 9.89 -10.76
C GLY A 226 26.37 9.71 -9.31
N TYR A 227 25.85 8.52 -9.03
CA TYR A 227 25.44 8.12 -7.69
C TYR A 227 26.63 8.00 -6.72
N ASP A 228 26.38 8.20 -5.43
CA ASP A 228 27.23 7.66 -4.36
C ASP A 228 27.04 6.13 -4.27
N LEU A 229 27.79 5.39 -5.07
CA LEU A 229 27.69 3.94 -5.14
C LEU A 229 28.12 3.23 -3.85
N ASP A 230 28.99 3.86 -3.05
CA ASP A 230 29.46 3.26 -1.79
C ASP A 230 28.41 3.40 -0.69
N LEU A 231 27.76 4.56 -0.59
CA LEU A 231 26.60 4.74 0.29
C LEU A 231 25.45 3.79 -0.11
N ILE A 232 25.11 3.72 -1.40
CA ILE A 232 24.04 2.82 -1.87
C ILE A 232 24.36 1.38 -1.48
N ARG A 233 25.61 0.92 -1.71
CA ARG A 233 26.03 -0.43 -1.33
C ARG A 233 25.86 -0.67 0.17
N GLN A 234 26.30 0.25 1.01
CA GLN A 234 26.15 0.11 2.47
C GLN A 234 24.69 0.03 2.91
N VAL A 235 23.80 0.82 2.30
CA VAL A 235 22.38 0.76 2.61
C VAL A 235 21.77 -0.58 2.18
N VAL A 236 22.03 -1.01 0.94
CA VAL A 236 21.52 -2.29 0.41
C VAL A 236 22.00 -3.47 1.26
N GLU A 237 23.26 -3.48 1.70
CA GLU A 237 23.81 -4.53 2.56
C GLU A 237 23.24 -4.49 4.00
N ALA A 238 22.69 -3.36 4.44
CA ALA A 238 22.18 -3.17 5.80
C ALA A 238 20.69 -3.49 5.95
N VAL A 239 19.94 -3.68 4.86
CA VAL A 239 18.48 -3.78 4.89
C VAL A 239 17.97 -4.97 4.08
N ASN A 240 16.86 -5.55 4.52
CA ASN A 240 16.19 -6.66 3.80
C ASN A 240 14.96 -6.19 3.01
N ILE A 241 14.72 -4.87 2.94
CA ILE A 241 13.57 -4.27 2.26
C ILE A 241 14.00 -3.67 0.92
N PRO A 242 13.09 -3.56 -0.07
CA PRO A 242 13.43 -3.02 -1.39
C PRO A 242 14.10 -1.64 -1.31
N VAL A 243 15.19 -1.46 -2.05
CA VAL A 243 15.89 -0.17 -2.15
C VAL A 243 15.71 0.38 -3.56
N ILE A 244 15.15 1.58 -3.65
CA ILE A 244 15.02 2.34 -4.90
C ILE A 244 15.97 3.53 -4.82
N VAL A 245 16.79 3.73 -5.85
CA VAL A 245 17.70 4.88 -5.90
C VAL A 245 17.24 5.90 -6.94
N CYS A 246 17.30 7.18 -6.58
CA CYS A 246 16.85 8.30 -7.40
C CYS A 246 17.77 9.51 -7.22
N GLY A 247 18.04 10.26 -8.29
CA GLY A 247 18.86 11.49 -8.23
C GLY A 247 20.36 11.27 -8.52
N GLY A 248 21.17 12.33 -8.41
CA GLY A 248 22.63 12.28 -8.63
C GLY A 248 23.12 12.02 -10.06
N VAL A 249 22.22 11.98 -11.04
CA VAL A 249 22.55 11.58 -12.42
C VAL A 249 22.42 12.71 -13.42
N SER A 250 23.43 12.85 -14.29
CA SER A 250 23.41 13.74 -15.46
C SER A 250 23.55 13.02 -16.80
N HIS A 251 23.81 11.70 -16.79
CA HIS A 251 23.94 10.90 -17.99
C HIS A 251 23.29 9.51 -17.81
N PRO A 252 22.63 8.94 -18.86
CA PRO A 252 21.95 7.64 -18.74
C PRO A 252 22.83 6.48 -18.28
N LYS A 253 24.15 6.56 -18.54
CA LYS A 253 25.14 5.57 -18.06
C LYS A 253 25.13 5.38 -16.54
N HIS A 254 24.81 6.41 -15.77
CA HIS A 254 24.83 6.32 -14.31
C HIS A 254 23.72 5.39 -13.80
N PHE A 255 22.58 5.29 -14.50
CA PHE A 255 21.55 4.30 -14.18
C PHE A 255 22.10 2.88 -14.24
N LEU A 256 22.93 2.58 -15.26
CA LEU A 256 23.59 1.28 -15.41
C LEU A 256 24.59 1.01 -14.28
N GLU A 257 25.20 2.04 -13.70
CA GLU A 257 26.13 1.89 -12.58
C GLU A 257 25.39 1.53 -11.29
N ALA A 258 24.26 2.19 -11.02
CA ALA A 258 23.40 1.84 -9.89
C ALA A 258 22.73 0.47 -10.06
N MET A 259 22.27 0.12 -11.27
CA MET A 259 21.66 -1.19 -11.57
C MET A 259 22.61 -2.38 -11.39
N LYS A 260 23.93 -2.16 -11.26
CA LYS A 260 24.90 -3.21 -10.91
C LYS A 260 24.94 -3.52 -9.42
N LEU A 261 24.35 -2.65 -8.59
CA LEU A 261 24.15 -2.89 -7.17
C LEU A 261 22.86 -3.70 -7.00
N ASP A 262 22.71 -4.39 -5.87
CA ASP A 262 21.52 -5.19 -5.54
C ASP A 262 20.33 -4.31 -5.11
N VAL A 263 20.08 -3.25 -5.88
CA VAL A 263 18.94 -2.33 -5.72
C VAL A 263 17.72 -2.91 -6.45
N SER A 264 16.54 -2.71 -5.89
CA SER A 264 15.29 -3.21 -6.47
C SER A 264 14.82 -2.39 -7.66
N ALA A 265 15.14 -1.09 -7.70
CA ALA A 265 14.88 -0.24 -8.86
C ALA A 265 15.78 1.01 -8.91
N VAL A 266 15.91 1.58 -10.11
CA VAL A 266 16.54 2.89 -10.32
C VAL A 266 15.53 3.85 -10.95
N ALA A 267 15.17 4.90 -10.22
CA ALA A 267 14.19 5.89 -10.65
C ALA A 267 14.87 7.06 -11.40
N ALA A 268 14.26 7.46 -12.52
CA ALA A 268 14.77 8.50 -13.41
C ALA A 268 14.03 9.85 -13.29
N ALA A 269 13.18 10.03 -12.28
CA ALA A 269 12.29 11.20 -12.18
C ALA A 269 13.04 12.54 -12.25
N ASN A 270 14.06 12.75 -11.41
CA ASN A 270 14.82 14.01 -11.39
C ASN A 270 15.66 14.22 -12.67
N PHE A 271 16.12 13.14 -13.30
CA PHE A 271 16.95 13.21 -14.50
C PHE A 271 16.24 13.93 -15.66
N PHE A 272 14.95 13.68 -15.85
CA PHE A 272 14.17 14.30 -16.92
C PHE A 272 13.78 15.76 -16.62
N HIS A 273 13.87 16.22 -15.37
CA HIS A 273 13.66 17.61 -15.01
C HIS A 273 14.89 18.49 -15.29
N TYR A 274 16.10 17.91 -15.22
CA TYR A 274 17.36 18.66 -15.25
C TYR A 274 18.26 18.36 -16.46
N THR A 275 17.84 17.47 -17.36
CA THR A 275 18.58 17.15 -18.59
C THR A 275 17.70 17.29 -19.82
N GLU A 276 18.30 17.40 -21.00
CA GLU A 276 17.58 17.47 -22.27
C GLU A 276 17.21 16.09 -22.85
N HIS A 277 17.54 15.01 -22.15
CA HIS A 277 17.29 13.67 -22.63
C HIS A 277 15.80 13.33 -22.56
N SER A 278 15.24 12.73 -23.61
CA SER A 278 13.88 12.22 -23.58
C SER A 278 13.80 10.84 -22.94
N VAL A 279 12.62 10.47 -22.43
CA VAL A 279 12.33 9.11 -21.94
C VAL A 279 12.64 8.06 -23.02
N VAL A 280 12.35 8.36 -24.29
CA VAL A 280 12.61 7.45 -25.42
C VAL A 280 14.10 7.23 -25.62
N ALA A 281 14.91 8.29 -25.64
CA ALA A 281 16.35 8.21 -25.81
C ALA A 281 17.02 7.43 -24.66
N VAL A 282 16.58 7.68 -23.41
CA VAL A 282 17.08 6.95 -22.25
C VAL A 282 16.70 5.47 -22.33
N LYS A 283 15.43 5.15 -22.62
CA LYS A 283 15.00 3.75 -22.78
C LYS A 283 15.76 3.04 -23.89
N GLN A 284 16.01 3.69 -25.03
CA GLN A 284 16.80 3.11 -26.12
C GLN A 284 18.25 2.85 -25.71
N PHE A 285 18.88 3.80 -25.01
CA PHE A 285 20.23 3.64 -24.48
C PHE A 285 20.32 2.47 -23.49
N LEU A 286 19.39 2.40 -22.52
CA LEU A 286 19.33 1.34 -21.53
C LEU A 286 19.04 -0.03 -22.18
N LYS A 287 18.14 -0.07 -23.17
CA LYS A 287 17.86 -1.28 -23.97
C LYS A 287 19.10 -1.76 -24.73
N ALA A 288 19.83 -0.85 -25.37
CA ALA A 288 21.07 -1.16 -26.08
C ALA A 288 22.15 -1.70 -25.14
N ALA A 289 22.13 -1.27 -23.88
CA ALA A 289 22.97 -1.78 -22.80
C ALA A 289 22.40 -3.03 -22.09
N GLN A 290 21.32 -3.63 -22.62
CA GLN A 290 20.66 -4.82 -22.07
C GLN A 290 20.16 -4.67 -20.61
N ALA A 291 19.86 -3.44 -20.18
CA ALA A 291 19.25 -3.22 -18.87
C ALA A 291 17.80 -3.73 -18.85
N ASP A 292 17.38 -4.28 -17.70
CA ASP A 292 15.99 -4.65 -17.47
C ASP A 292 15.13 -3.38 -17.33
N ILE A 293 14.37 -3.09 -18.38
CA ILE A 293 13.54 -1.89 -18.47
C ILE A 293 12.15 -2.24 -19.02
N ARG A 294 11.13 -1.57 -18.49
CA ARG A 294 9.79 -1.62 -19.08
C ARG A 294 9.74 -0.75 -20.33
N LEU A 295 9.55 -1.39 -21.49
CA LEU A 295 9.49 -0.69 -22.77
C LEU A 295 8.15 0.02 -22.98
N ASP A 296 7.06 -0.57 -22.51
CA ASP A 296 5.72 0.00 -22.65
C ASP A 296 5.65 1.40 -22.00
N SER A 297 4.99 2.33 -22.70
CA SER A 297 4.62 3.63 -22.14
C SER A 297 3.15 3.88 -22.37
N TYR A 298 2.43 4.23 -21.31
CA TYR A 298 1.03 4.67 -21.40
C TYR A 298 0.88 6.04 -22.07
N ALA A 299 1.99 6.76 -22.26
CA ALA A 299 2.05 8.01 -23.03
C ALA A 299 2.38 7.72 -24.50
N THR A 300 1.55 8.22 -25.42
CA THR A 300 1.82 8.19 -26.86
C THR A 300 2.62 9.43 -27.27
N TYR A 301 3.85 9.24 -27.74
CA TYR A 301 4.72 10.34 -28.18
C TYR A 301 4.57 10.69 -29.67
N ASN A 302 3.48 10.24 -30.32
CA ASN A 302 3.28 10.33 -31.76
C ASN A 302 3.28 11.77 -32.32
N ASN A 303 3.09 12.78 -31.46
CA ASN A 303 3.02 14.20 -31.85
C ASN A 303 4.29 15.00 -31.48
N PHE A 304 5.37 14.34 -31.05
CA PHE A 304 6.63 15.01 -30.72
C PHE A 304 7.66 14.79 -31.83
N ASN A 305 8.30 15.87 -32.26
CA ASN A 305 9.46 15.79 -33.14
C ASN A 305 10.69 15.50 -32.28
N PHE A 306 11.48 14.51 -32.65
CA PHE A 306 12.72 14.16 -31.97
C PHE A 306 13.92 14.51 -32.85
N ASP A 307 15.00 15.02 -32.25
CA ASP A 307 16.25 15.23 -32.96
C ASP A 307 17.03 13.92 -33.18
N GLN A 308 18.17 14.00 -33.84
CA GLN A 308 19.02 12.83 -34.15
C GLN A 308 19.57 12.12 -32.89
N LEU A 309 19.49 12.77 -31.73
CA LEU A 309 19.88 12.22 -30.42
C LEU A 309 18.67 11.75 -29.61
N GLY A 310 17.47 11.75 -30.22
CA GLY A 310 16.22 11.34 -29.60
C GLY A 310 15.71 12.33 -28.56
N ARG A 311 16.17 13.58 -28.55
CA ARG A 311 15.63 14.64 -27.67
C ARG A 311 14.36 15.22 -28.29
N VAL A 312 13.35 15.51 -27.47
CA VAL A 312 12.17 16.23 -27.97
C VAL A 312 12.64 17.60 -28.44
N GLN A 313 12.42 17.93 -29.71
CA GLN A 313 12.63 19.28 -30.21
C GLN A 313 11.68 20.20 -29.46
N LYS A 314 12.23 21.11 -28.65
CA LYS A 314 11.46 22.16 -28.01
C LYS A 314 10.83 23.01 -29.13
N LEU A 315 9.50 23.10 -29.12
CA LEU A 315 8.81 24.11 -29.92
C LEU A 315 9.24 25.48 -29.37
N GLU A 316 9.63 26.39 -30.26
CA GLU A 316 9.87 27.78 -29.86
C GLU A 316 8.55 28.34 -29.32
N ASP A 317 8.52 28.63 -28.02
CA ASP A 317 7.40 29.31 -27.39
C ASP A 317 7.86 30.73 -27.03
N PRO A 318 7.42 31.75 -27.80
CA PRO A 318 7.86 33.12 -27.61
C PRO A 318 7.39 33.74 -26.28
N VAL A 319 6.47 33.10 -25.55
CA VAL A 319 6.06 33.50 -24.20
C VAL A 319 7.01 32.90 -23.18
N LEU A 320 7.32 31.60 -23.26
CA LEU A 320 8.28 30.95 -22.35
C LEU A 320 9.70 31.49 -22.54
N GLU A 321 10.10 31.84 -23.75
CA GLU A 321 11.38 32.51 -24.05
C GLU A 321 11.52 33.85 -23.30
N LYS A 322 10.43 34.61 -23.17
CA LYS A 322 10.39 35.87 -22.40
C LYS A 322 10.32 35.66 -20.89
N LEU A 323 9.92 34.48 -20.43
CA LEU A 323 9.83 34.10 -19.02
C LEU A 323 11.07 33.35 -18.53
N ARG A 324 12.05 33.09 -19.41
CA ARG A 324 13.35 32.57 -18.97
C ARG A 324 14.03 33.65 -18.12
N PHE A 325 14.06 33.40 -16.82
CA PHE A 325 14.84 34.21 -15.89
C PHE A 325 16.31 34.19 -16.32
N GLU A 326 16.93 35.37 -16.44
CA GLU A 326 18.38 35.46 -16.48
C GLU A 326 18.90 34.95 -15.14
N TYR A 327 19.75 33.94 -15.19
CA TYR A 327 20.43 33.44 -14.01
C TYR A 327 21.40 34.51 -13.53
N ILE A 328 21.06 35.20 -12.44
CA ILE A 328 21.91 36.18 -11.76
C ILE A 328 22.55 35.45 -10.56
N PRO A 329 23.82 35.02 -10.68
CA PRO A 329 24.48 34.19 -9.66
C PRO A 329 24.54 34.87 -8.29
N GLU A 330 24.48 36.21 -8.24
CA GLU A 330 24.57 36.98 -7.01
C GLU A 330 23.27 37.02 -6.18
N GLU A 331 22.12 36.56 -6.72
CA GLU A 331 20.81 36.59 -6.03
C GLU A 331 20.43 35.26 -5.33
N VAL A 332 21.28 34.24 -5.44
CA VAL A 332 21.08 32.97 -4.73
C VAL A 332 21.76 33.08 -3.36
N ILE A 333 20.95 33.31 -2.32
CA ILE A 333 21.35 33.32 -0.89
C ILE A 333 21.71 31.90 -0.44
#